data_AF-A0A349UPH5-F1
#
_entry.id   AF-A0A349UPH5-F1
#
_cell.length_a   1.000
_cell.length_b   1.000
_cell.length_c   1.000
_cell.angle_alpha   90.00
_cell.angle_beta   90.00
_cell.angle_gamma   90.00
#
_symmetry.space_group_name_H-M   'P 1'
#
loop_
_entity.id
_entity.type
_entity.pdbx_description
1 polymer ?
#
loop_
_entity_poly.entity_id
_entity_poly.type
_entity_poly.pdbx_seq_one_letter_code
_entity_poly.pdbx_strand_id
1 'polypeptide(L)' 'YEIAIPWSELGALQAPRAGDVFGLAAAFNDADSPDQRDPSALGLFGGIAPAKDPGKFGLLLLGS' A
#
# COMPACT_ATOMS: atom_id res chain seq x y z
N TYR A 1 -4.18 6.88 -13.13
CA TYR A 1 -4.60 5.52 -12.78
C TYR A 1 -5.59 5.61 -11.65
N GLU A 2 -6.63 4.78 -11.68
CA GLU A 2 -7.62 4.68 -10.61
C GLU A 2 -7.73 3.22 -10.21
N ILE A 3 -7.75 2.97 -8.90
CA ILE A 3 -7.83 1.63 -8.32
C ILE A 3 -8.86 1.65 -7.21
N ALA A 4 -9.73 0.64 -7.22
CA ALA A 4 -10.68 0.37 -6.16
C ALA A 4 -10.44 -1.05 -5.66
N ILE A 5 -10.17 -1.19 -4.36
CA ILE A 5 -9.96 -2.48 -3.70
C ILE A 5 -11.12 -2.68 -2.74
N PRO A 6 -12.07 -3.59 -3.03
CA PRO A 6 -13.15 -3.89 -2.10
C PRO A 6 -12.60 -4.48 -0.80
N TRP A 7 -13.09 -4.02 0.34
CA TRP A 7 -12.65 -4.51 1.65
C TRP A 7 -12.87 -6.02 1.85
N SER A 8 -13.88 -6.59 1.18
CA SER A 8 -14.13 -8.02 1.15
C SER A 8 -12.98 -8.83 0.54
N GLU A 9 -12.26 -8.27 -0.44
CA GLU A 9 -11.08 -8.90 -1.06
C GLU A 9 -9.87 -8.94 -0.11
N LEU A 10 -9.88 -8.09 0.92
CA LEU A 10 -8.84 -8.03 1.95
C LEU A 10 -9.20 -8.88 3.19
N GLY A 11 -10.26 -9.69 3.12
CA GLY A 11 -10.72 -10.54 4.21
C GLY A 11 -11.46 -9.79 5.34
N ALA A 12 -11.79 -8.51 5.13
CA ALA A 12 -12.59 -7.75 6.09
C ALA A 12 -14.08 -8.08 5.92
N LEU A 13 -14.73 -8.45 7.02
CA LEU A 13 -16.18 -8.74 7.04
C LEU A 13 -17.05 -7.48 6.91
N GLN A 14 -16.49 -6.32 7.24
CA GLN A 14 -17.16 -5.02 7.19
C GLN A 14 -16.17 -3.97 6.66
N ALA A 15 -16.69 -2.98 5.95
CA ALA A 15 -15.90 -1.81 5.56
C ALA A 15 -15.51 -1.00 6.81
N PRO A 16 -14.33 -0.35 6.83
CA PRO A 16 -13.97 0.56 7.90
C PRO A 16 -14.84 1.81 7.87
N ARG A 17 -14.97 2.44 9.04
CA ARG A 17 -15.81 3.61 9.30
C ARG A 17 -14.97 4.88 9.33
N ALA A 18 -15.61 6.03 9.20
CA ALA A 18 -14.96 7.31 9.45
C ALA A 18 -14.31 7.32 10.85
N GLY A 19 -13.06 7.77 10.91
CA GLY A 19 -12.24 7.73 12.12
C GLY A 19 -11.39 6.46 12.29
N ASP A 20 -11.63 5.40 11.52
CA ASP A 20 -10.77 4.21 11.57
C ASP A 20 -9.37 4.53 11.03
N VAL A 21 -8.37 3.85 11.58
CA VAL A 21 -6.97 3.97 11.21
C VAL A 21 -6.45 2.64 10.71
N PHE A 22 -5.75 2.64 9.58
CA PHE A 22 -5.04 1.46 9.09
C PHE A 22 -3.64 1.80 8.59
N GLY A 23 -2.78 0.78 8.60
CA GLY A 23 -1.44 0.88 8.03
C GLY A 23 -1.50 0.87 6.50
N LEU A 24 -0.81 1.81 5.87
CA LEU A 24 -0.65 1.88 4.42
C LEU A 24 0.83 2.04 4.04
N ALA A 25 1.24 1.33 3.00
CA ALA A 25 2.44 1.65 2.23
C ALA A 25 2.14 1.39 0.74
N ALA A 26 2.74 2.19 -0.14
CA ALA A 26 2.61 2.04 -1.58
C ALA A 26 3.97 2.28 -2.26
N ALA A 27 4.15 1.78 -3.47
CA ALA A 27 5.37 2.00 -4.25
C ALA A 27 5.03 2.23 -5.71
N PHE A 28 5.73 3.19 -6.32
CA PHE A 28 5.80 3.36 -7.76
C PHE A 28 7.12 2.74 -8.22
N ASN A 29 7.02 1.60 -8.90
CA ASN A 29 8.19 0.92 -9.48
C ASN A 29 8.48 1.51 -10.86
N ASP A 30 9.74 1.85 -11.08
CA ASP A 30 10.26 2.32 -12.36
C ASP A 30 11.25 1.29 -12.90
N ALA A 31 10.90 0.74 -14.07
CA ALA A 31 11.60 -0.37 -14.72
C ALA A 31 11.89 0.00 -16.18
N ASP A 32 13.15 -0.11 -16.58
CA ASP A 32 13.58 0.21 -17.95
C ASP A 32 13.21 -0.90 -18.94
N SER A 33 12.97 -2.12 -18.45
CA SER A 33 12.56 -3.28 -19.25
C SER A 33 11.60 -4.20 -18.48
N PRO A 34 10.74 -4.97 -19.18
CA PRO A 34 9.78 -5.87 -18.54
C PRO A 34 10.41 -6.96 -17.66
N ASP A 35 11.64 -7.38 -17.97
CA ASP A 35 12.32 -8.50 -17.31
C ASP A 35 13.30 -8.04 -16.19
N GLN A 36 13.32 -6.75 -15.87
CA GLN A 36 14.17 -6.21 -14.82
C GLN A 36 13.72 -6.72 -13.44
N ARG A 37 14.61 -7.48 -12.77
CA ARG A 37 14.31 -8.10 -11.47
C ARG A 37 14.33 -7.14 -10.31
N ASP A 38 15.18 -6.11 -10.39
CA ASP A 38 15.39 -5.12 -9.34
C ASP A 38 15.11 -3.70 -9.91
N PRO A 39 13.84 -3.35 -10.13
CA PRO A 39 13.48 -1.99 -10.53
C PRO A 39 13.76 -1.01 -9.41
N SER A 40 14.01 0.24 -9.79
CA SER A 40 14.03 1.32 -8.81
C SER A 40 12.60 1.64 -8.39
N ALA A 41 12.40 2.19 -7.19
CA ALA A 41 11.06 2.51 -6.73
C ALA A 41 11.02 3.76 -5.86
N LEU A 42 9.97 4.55 -6.03
CA LEU A 42 9.58 5.60 -5.10
C LEU A 42 8.51 5.05 -4.15
N GLY A 43 8.85 4.96 -2.86
CA GLY A 43 7.94 4.49 -1.82
C GLY A 43 7.16 5.61 -1.15
N LEU A 44 5.86 5.39 -0.96
CA LEU A 44 5.07 6.04 0.08
C LEU A 44 5.14 5.16 1.33
N PHE A 45 5.94 5.60 2.31
CA PHE A 45 6.38 4.81 3.47
C PHE A 45 7.27 3.61 3.10
N GLY A 46 7.88 2.98 4.12
CA GLY A 46 9.01 2.05 3.94
C GLY A 46 8.67 0.56 4.05
N GLY A 47 7.39 0.20 4.04
CA GLY A 47 6.97 -1.18 4.33
C GLY A 47 6.88 -2.13 3.13
N ILE A 48 7.17 -1.67 1.90
CA ILE A 48 7.12 -2.51 0.70
C ILE A 48 8.51 -3.04 0.30
N ALA A 49 9.50 -2.13 0.20
CA ALA A 49 10.87 -2.44 -0.20
C ALA A 49 11.87 -1.71 0.71
N PRO A 50 13.07 -2.29 0.99
CA PRO A 50 13.58 -3.57 0.47
C PRO A 50 13.07 -4.81 1.23
N ALA A 51 12.38 -4.61 2.35
CA ALA A 51 11.76 -5.68 3.14
C ALA A 51 10.28 -5.37 3.32
N LYS A 52 9.42 -6.37 3.07
CA LYS A 52 7.97 -6.28 3.31
C LYS A 52 7.73 -6.26 4.82
N ASP A 53 7.77 -5.07 5.40
CA ASP A 53 7.77 -4.83 6.85
C ASP A 53 6.57 -3.95 7.25
N PRO A 54 5.51 -4.54 7.83
CA PRO A 54 4.33 -3.80 8.30
C PRO A 54 4.65 -2.75 9.38
N GLY A 55 5.76 -2.90 10.12
CA GLY A 55 6.19 -1.92 11.11
C GLY A 55 6.63 -0.58 10.51
N LYS A 56 6.78 -0.52 9.18
CA LYS A 56 7.15 0.68 8.42
C LYS A 56 5.99 1.25 7.60
N PHE A 57 4.77 0.79 7.82
CA PHE A 57 3.58 1.40 7.23
C PHE A 57 3.33 2.78 7.86
N GLY A 58 2.88 3.72 7.06
CA GLY A 58 2.30 4.95 7.58
C GLY A 58 0.88 4.70 8.08
N LEU A 59 0.36 5.64 8.86
CA LEU A 59 -1.01 5.59 9.36
C LEU A 59 -1.92 6.40 8.43
N LEU A 60 -2.93 5.75 7.86
CA LEU A 60 -4.01 6.42 7.16
C LEU A 60 -5.23 6.50 8.07
N LEU A 61 -5.69 7.73 8.32
CA LEU A 61 -6.94 8.03 9.00
C LEU A 61 -8.03 8.22 7.95
N LEU A 62 -9.14 7.49 8.07
CA LEU A 62 -10.32 7.74 7.24
C LEU A 62 -11.04 8.98 7.72
N GLY A 63 -11.09 9.99 6.85
CA GLY A 63 -11.82 11.23 7.08
C GLY A 63 -13.34 11.02 7.17
N SER A 64 -14.01 12.05 7.71
CA SER A 64 -15.46 12.18 7.84
C SER A 64 -16.15 12.57 6.55
#